data_AF-A0AAJ1A698-F1
#
_entry.id   AF-A0AAJ1A698-F1
#
_cell.length_a   1.000
_cell.length_b   1.000
_cell.length_c   1.000
_cell.angle_alpha   90.00
_cell.angle_beta   90.00
_cell.angle_gamma   90.00
#
_symmetry.space_group_name_H-M   'P 1'
#
loop_
_entity.id
_entity.type
_entity.pdbx_description
1 polymer ?
#
loop_
_entity_poly.entity_id
_entity_poly.type
_entity_poly.pdbx_seq_one_letter_code
_entity_poly.pdbx_strand_id
1 'polypeptide(L)'
;MYRETIDWGFREFLKFLFRPRGFEGRIAAACVPILVTLLGWNWVVKASVRYDYSLEVGSTNVIPEWVQWPLVALFVGIFGFCVWVGWKRFSRENELRDRKKVIVIEGRGLREDDGSPLTAAVPPDIIGNRIGVLLDLRQRKDGVIVDPAELLNEVDGTRRAVQQHSKQGDPQDVTIVYGGLTPVPLAFLTGIVFDDEGKIVVMDWDRTREAWRNLDSVDDGQRFQMEGFEYVGTAKEVVLAVSASYQVRDENIASTFDLPVARLTLPDLNSSHWSQAKQNALAGQFLEAAKLLEAKGVETIHLILAAQNSVAFNLGRRYDKRNLPRAIVYQYEASSEKRYPWGVRMPVHGETIPSIARS
;
A
#
# COMPACT_ATOMS: atom_id res chain seq x y z
N MET A 1 -36.59 13.55 -23.15
CA MET A 1 -36.41 12.95 -21.81
C MET A 1 -36.38 11.42 -21.82
N TYR A 2 -37.35 10.69 -22.41
CA TYR A 2 -37.36 9.21 -22.42
C TYR A 2 -36.26 8.53 -23.28
N ARG A 3 -35.85 9.16 -24.39
CA ARG A 3 -34.78 8.63 -25.28
C ARG A 3 -33.39 8.65 -24.64
N GLU A 4 -33.06 9.70 -23.89
CA GLU A 4 -31.76 9.79 -23.21
C GLU A 4 -31.60 8.76 -22.09
N THR A 5 -32.69 8.37 -21.43
CA THR A 5 -32.68 7.35 -20.37
C THR A 5 -32.49 5.94 -20.94
N ILE A 6 -33.10 5.65 -22.11
CA ILE A 6 -32.93 4.37 -22.82
C ILE A 6 -31.53 4.25 -23.41
N ASP A 7 -31.01 5.31 -24.03
CA ASP A 7 -29.65 5.30 -24.59
C ASP A 7 -28.59 5.17 -23.48
N TRP A 8 -28.79 5.83 -22.33
CA TRP A 8 -27.94 5.64 -21.16
C TRP A 8 -28.05 4.21 -20.62
N GLY A 9 -29.26 3.69 -20.44
CA GLY A 9 -29.49 2.32 -19.97
C GLY A 9 -28.92 1.25 -20.90
N PHE A 10 -29.05 1.44 -22.22
CA PHE A 10 -28.49 0.53 -23.22
C PHE A 10 -26.96 0.61 -23.28
N ARG A 11 -26.38 1.81 -23.18
CA ARG A 11 -24.93 2.01 -23.13
C ARG A 11 -24.33 1.41 -21.86
N GLU A 12 -24.95 1.58 -20.71
CA GLU A 12 -24.52 0.95 -19.46
C GLU A 12 -24.74 -0.57 -19.46
N PHE A 13 -25.81 -1.06 -20.09
CA PHE A 13 -26.02 -2.49 -20.30
C PHE A 13 -24.96 -3.12 -21.21
N LEU A 14 -24.60 -2.47 -22.33
CA LEU A 14 -23.51 -2.92 -23.19
C LEU A 14 -22.15 -2.87 -22.47
N LYS A 15 -21.87 -1.79 -21.72
CA LYS A 15 -20.68 -1.72 -20.88
C LYS A 15 -20.65 -2.83 -19.85
N PHE A 16 -21.78 -3.18 -19.23
CA PHE A 16 -21.91 -4.30 -18.30
C PHE A 16 -21.64 -5.65 -18.98
N LEU A 17 -22.21 -5.89 -20.16
CA LEU A 17 -22.07 -7.15 -20.90
C LEU A 17 -20.63 -7.42 -21.37
N PHE A 18 -19.88 -6.37 -21.73
CA PHE A 18 -18.52 -6.48 -22.28
C PHE A 18 -17.40 -6.17 -21.25
N ARG A 19 -17.71 -6.00 -19.96
CA ARG A 19 -16.70 -5.71 -18.92
C ARG A 19 -15.97 -6.99 -18.45
N PRO A 20 -14.63 -6.96 -18.27
CA PRO A 20 -13.87 -8.05 -17.64
C PRO A 20 -13.96 -7.93 -16.09
N ARG A 21 -14.23 -8.92 -15.22
CA ARG A 21 -14.52 -10.36 -15.29
C ARG A 21 -15.36 -10.76 -14.04
N GLY A 22 -16.25 -11.73 -14.23
CA GLY A 22 -16.90 -12.58 -13.20
C GLY A 22 -17.42 -13.85 -13.89
N PHE A 23 -17.60 -14.97 -13.17
CA PHE A 23 -18.16 -16.21 -13.74
C PHE A 23 -19.55 -15.97 -14.33
N GLU A 24 -20.36 -15.11 -13.68
CA GLU A 24 -21.73 -14.81 -14.12
C GLU A 24 -21.77 -14.07 -15.46
N GLY A 25 -20.85 -13.10 -15.67
CA GLY A 25 -20.77 -12.34 -16.93
C GLY A 25 -20.34 -13.19 -18.12
N ARG A 26 -19.48 -14.20 -17.90
CA ARG A 26 -19.08 -15.15 -18.95
C ARG A 26 -20.25 -16.05 -19.38
N ILE A 27 -21.06 -16.50 -18.41
CA ILE A 27 -22.26 -17.29 -18.70
C ILE A 27 -23.29 -16.44 -19.43
N ALA A 28 -23.56 -15.22 -18.95
CA ALA A 28 -24.49 -14.30 -19.60
C ALA A 28 -24.08 -14.01 -21.06
N ALA A 29 -22.80 -13.77 -21.31
CA ALA A 29 -22.27 -13.57 -22.67
C ALA A 29 -22.39 -14.83 -23.54
N ALA A 30 -22.23 -16.03 -22.97
CA ALA A 30 -22.42 -17.29 -23.68
C ALA A 30 -23.89 -17.58 -24.00
N CYS A 31 -24.84 -17.08 -23.20
CA CYS A 31 -26.27 -17.20 -23.49
C CYS A 31 -26.71 -16.34 -24.70
N VAL A 32 -26.04 -15.23 -24.99
CA VAL A 32 -26.40 -14.32 -26.11
C VAL A 32 -26.37 -15.01 -27.48
N PRO A 33 -25.26 -15.65 -27.93
CA PRO A 33 -25.26 -16.33 -29.23
C PRO A 33 -26.26 -17.49 -29.29
N ILE A 34 -26.47 -18.20 -28.17
CA ILE A 34 -27.45 -19.28 -28.09
C ILE A 34 -28.87 -18.74 -28.28
N LEU A 35 -29.21 -17.65 -27.60
CA LEU A 35 -30.50 -16.97 -27.76
C LEU A 35 -30.68 -16.42 -29.18
N VAL A 36 -29.64 -15.83 -29.79
CA VAL A 36 -29.68 -15.37 -31.19
C VAL A 36 -29.93 -16.53 -32.15
N THR A 37 -29.32 -17.69 -31.94
CA THR A 37 -29.57 -18.88 -32.76
C THR A 37 -30.96 -19.47 -32.55
N LEU A 38 -31.48 -19.48 -31.30
CA LEU A 38 -32.80 -20.01 -30.97
C LEU A 38 -33.95 -19.07 -31.40
N LEU A 39 -33.71 -17.76 -31.45
CA LEU A 39 -34.70 -16.75 -31.85
C LEU A 39 -34.65 -16.43 -33.34
N GLY A 40 -33.66 -16.96 -34.07
CA GLY A 40 -33.65 -17.10 -35.52
C GLY A 40 -33.87 -15.80 -36.30
N TRP A 41 -32.79 -15.15 -36.71
CA TRP A 41 -32.84 -14.38 -37.96
C TRP A 41 -32.93 -15.40 -39.09
N ASN A 42 -34.10 -15.53 -39.72
CA ASN A 42 -34.30 -16.47 -40.83
C ASN A 42 -33.38 -16.09 -42.00
N TRP A 43 -32.40 -16.93 -42.31
CA TRP A 43 -31.59 -16.79 -43.51
C TRP A 43 -31.85 -17.98 -44.44
N VAL A 44 -32.06 -17.65 -45.71
CA VAL A 44 -32.27 -18.61 -46.80
C VAL A 44 -31.21 -18.31 -47.85
N VAL A 45 -30.33 -19.27 -48.10
CA VAL A 45 -29.42 -19.20 -49.25
C VAL A 45 -29.99 -20.08 -50.34
N LYS A 46 -30.41 -19.46 -51.44
CA LYS A 46 -30.82 -20.17 -52.66
C LYS A 46 -29.66 -20.19 -53.63
N ALA A 47 -29.13 -21.37 -53.91
CA ALA A 47 -28.21 -21.59 -55.01
C ALA A 47 -28.95 -22.32 -56.13
N SER A 48 -29.16 -21.63 -57.26
CA SER A 48 -29.71 -22.22 -58.47
C SER A 48 -28.57 -22.59 -59.42
N VAL A 49 -28.42 -23.89 -59.71
CA VAL A 49 -27.56 -24.36 -60.79
C VAL A 49 -28.45 -24.67 -61.99
N ARG A 50 -27.98 -24.29 -63.19
CA ARG A 50 -28.72 -24.38 -64.45
C ARG A 50 -29.21 -25.82 -64.68
N TYR A 51 -30.50 -25.95 -65.03
CA TYR A 51 -31.32 -27.16 -65.20
C TYR A 51 -31.86 -27.77 -63.89
N ASP A 52 -33.10 -27.37 -63.56
CA ASP A 52 -34.12 -28.01 -62.71
C ASP A 52 -33.81 -28.48 -61.27
N TYR A 53 -32.63 -28.20 -60.71
CA TYR A 53 -32.36 -28.48 -59.30
C TYR A 53 -32.08 -27.20 -58.51
N SER A 54 -33.04 -26.81 -57.66
CA SER A 54 -32.85 -25.77 -56.63
C SER A 54 -32.50 -26.42 -55.29
N LEU A 55 -31.30 -26.15 -54.77
CA LEU A 55 -30.96 -26.50 -53.40
C LEU A 55 -31.33 -25.32 -52.49
N GLU A 56 -32.41 -25.48 -51.74
CA GLU A 56 -32.77 -24.55 -50.66
C GLU A 56 -32.15 -25.05 -49.36
N VAL A 57 -31.15 -24.33 -48.87
CA VAL A 57 -30.61 -24.53 -47.52
C VAL A 57 -30.91 -23.26 -46.72
N GLY A 58 -31.91 -23.37 -45.86
CA GLY A 58 -32.31 -22.32 -44.93
C GLY A 58 -32.51 -22.89 -43.53
N SER A 59 -32.47 -22.02 -42.53
CA SER A 59 -32.70 -22.39 -41.13
C SER A 59 -34.16 -22.77 -40.80
N THR A 60 -34.94 -23.22 -41.79
CA THR A 60 -36.35 -23.57 -41.60
C THR A 60 -36.48 -24.75 -40.63
N ASN A 61 -36.90 -24.43 -39.41
CA ASN A 61 -37.44 -25.35 -38.40
C ASN A 61 -36.58 -26.58 -38.09
N VAL A 62 -35.27 -26.38 -37.85
CA VAL A 62 -34.37 -27.46 -37.39
C VAL A 62 -34.73 -27.95 -35.97
N ILE A 63 -35.47 -27.14 -35.19
CA ILE A 63 -35.92 -27.47 -33.82
C ILE A 63 -37.45 -27.38 -33.78
N PRO A 64 -38.18 -28.41 -33.29
CA PRO A 64 -39.63 -28.34 -33.12
C PRO A 64 -40.04 -27.20 -32.17
N GLU A 65 -41.14 -26.50 -32.47
CA GLU A 65 -41.62 -25.36 -31.65
C GLU A 65 -41.84 -25.74 -30.16
N TRP A 66 -42.31 -26.96 -29.90
CA TRP A 66 -42.51 -27.50 -28.55
C TRP A 66 -41.21 -27.70 -27.77
N VAL A 67 -40.05 -27.73 -28.44
CA VAL A 67 -38.70 -27.79 -27.83
C VAL A 67 -38.05 -26.40 -27.79
N GLN A 68 -38.26 -25.60 -28.83
CA GLN A 68 -37.66 -24.28 -28.98
C GLN A 68 -38.08 -23.31 -27.87
N TRP A 69 -39.39 -23.20 -27.60
CA TRP A 69 -39.90 -22.25 -26.60
C TRP A 69 -39.45 -22.56 -25.16
N PRO A 70 -39.44 -23.83 -24.70
CA PRO A 70 -38.84 -24.19 -23.41
C PRO A 70 -37.34 -23.88 -23.33
N LEU A 71 -36.57 -24.10 -24.40
CA LEU A 71 -35.14 -23.75 -24.44
C LEU A 71 -34.93 -22.24 -24.38
N VAL A 72 -35.70 -21.45 -25.12
CA VAL A 72 -35.67 -19.98 -25.04
C VAL A 72 -35.97 -19.52 -23.63
N ALA A 73 -37.05 -20.02 -23.01
CA ALA A 73 -37.41 -19.68 -21.64
C ALA A 73 -36.29 -20.02 -20.63
N LEU A 74 -35.64 -21.18 -20.80
CA LEU A 74 -34.51 -21.60 -19.97
C LEU A 74 -33.32 -20.64 -20.10
N PHE A 75 -32.87 -20.34 -21.33
CA PHE A 75 -31.73 -19.46 -21.56
C PHE A 75 -32.01 -18.00 -21.19
N VAL A 76 -33.25 -17.52 -21.36
CA VAL A 76 -33.69 -16.20 -20.87
C VAL A 76 -33.70 -16.16 -19.34
N GLY A 77 -34.16 -17.23 -18.68
CA GLY A 77 -34.13 -17.35 -17.22
C GLY A 77 -32.71 -17.34 -16.67
N ILE A 78 -31.80 -18.14 -17.27
CA ILE A 78 -30.37 -18.16 -16.91
C ILE A 78 -29.74 -16.79 -17.13
N PHE A 79 -29.99 -16.17 -18.29
CA PHE A 79 -29.48 -14.84 -18.60
C PHE A 79 -29.97 -13.79 -17.60
N GLY A 80 -31.27 -13.74 -17.32
CA GLY A 80 -31.88 -12.82 -16.36
C GLY A 80 -31.33 -13.03 -14.95
N PHE A 81 -31.15 -14.29 -14.52
CA PHE A 81 -30.54 -14.61 -13.24
C PHE A 81 -29.08 -14.15 -13.14
N CYS A 82 -28.26 -14.40 -14.18
CA CYS A 82 -26.87 -13.94 -14.22
C CYS A 82 -26.75 -12.41 -14.22
N VAL A 83 -27.61 -11.72 -14.97
CA VAL A 83 -27.69 -10.25 -14.97
C VAL A 83 -28.10 -9.74 -13.59
N TRP A 84 -29.10 -10.36 -12.95
CA TRP A 84 -29.56 -9.97 -11.61
C TRP A 84 -28.49 -10.17 -10.54
N VAL A 85 -27.78 -11.32 -10.53
CA VAL A 85 -26.66 -11.57 -9.61
C VAL A 85 -25.54 -10.58 -9.84
N GLY A 86 -25.18 -10.33 -11.10
CA GLY A 86 -24.16 -9.35 -11.48
C GLY A 86 -24.54 -7.92 -11.06
N TRP A 87 -25.80 -7.52 -11.26
CA TRP A 87 -26.33 -6.23 -10.82
C TRP A 87 -26.31 -6.09 -9.30
N LYS A 88 -26.78 -7.10 -8.57
CA LYS A 88 -26.78 -7.10 -7.10
C LYS A 88 -25.35 -7.01 -6.54
N ARG A 89 -24.41 -7.74 -7.14
CA ARG A 89 -22.99 -7.65 -6.80
C ARG A 89 -22.44 -6.26 -7.09
N PHE A 90 -22.74 -5.70 -8.26
CA PHE A 90 -22.31 -4.35 -8.65
C PHE A 90 -22.85 -3.29 -7.71
N SER A 91 -24.16 -3.33 -7.41
CA SER A 91 -24.79 -2.40 -6.46
C SER A 91 -24.15 -2.50 -5.08
N ARG A 92 -23.88 -3.71 -4.60
CA ARG A 92 -23.20 -3.93 -3.31
C ARG A 92 -21.76 -3.44 -3.33
N GLU A 93 -21.01 -3.67 -4.42
CA GLU A 93 -19.65 -3.17 -4.56
C GLU A 93 -19.61 -1.64 -4.62
N ASN A 94 -20.59 -1.01 -5.28
CA ASN A 94 -20.68 0.44 -5.36
C ASN A 94 -21.06 1.06 -4.01
N GLU A 95 -22.04 0.48 -3.31
CA GLU A 95 -22.40 0.88 -1.94
C GLU A 95 -21.20 0.74 -0.98
N LEU A 96 -20.44 -0.36 -1.08
CA LEU A 96 -19.22 -0.54 -0.30
C LEU A 96 -18.13 0.48 -0.67
N ARG A 97 -18.00 0.87 -1.94
CA ARG A 97 -17.04 1.89 -2.39
C ARG A 97 -17.40 3.29 -1.91
N ASP A 98 -18.69 3.60 -1.89
CA ASP A 98 -19.19 4.88 -1.42
C ASP A 98 -19.07 5.00 0.11
N ARG A 99 -19.22 3.88 0.81
CA ARG A 99 -19.11 3.82 2.28
C ARG A 99 -17.66 3.74 2.78
N LYS A 100 -16.85 2.85 2.19
CA LYS A 100 -15.47 2.60 2.64
C LYS A 100 -14.50 3.61 2.06
N LYS A 101 -13.55 4.06 2.88
CA LYS A 101 -12.50 5.00 2.49
C LYS A 101 -11.13 4.34 2.60
N VAL A 102 -10.32 4.55 1.57
CA VAL A 102 -8.92 4.12 1.54
C VAL A 102 -8.06 5.37 1.49
N ILE A 103 -7.48 5.75 2.63
CA ILE A 103 -6.60 6.92 2.73
C ILE A 103 -5.20 6.46 2.40
N VAL A 104 -4.61 6.99 1.35
CA VAL A 104 -3.31 6.58 0.81
C VAL A 104 -2.30 7.67 1.09
N ILE A 105 -1.40 7.42 2.03
CA ILE A 105 -0.32 8.32 2.42
C ILE A 105 0.90 7.99 1.58
N GLU A 106 1.27 8.90 0.70
CA GLU A 106 2.45 8.78 -0.15
C GLU A 106 3.53 9.75 0.32
N GLY A 107 4.64 9.23 0.84
CA GLY A 107 5.78 10.03 1.24
C GLY A 107 6.79 10.22 0.10
N ARG A 108 7.14 11.45 -0.22
CA ARG A 108 8.17 11.79 -1.22
C ARG A 108 9.17 12.76 -0.60
N GLY A 109 10.47 12.48 -0.67
CA GLY A 109 11.46 13.41 -0.11
C GLY A 109 12.91 13.22 -0.54
N LEU A 110 13.23 12.16 -1.29
CA LEU A 110 14.61 11.88 -1.71
C LEU A 110 14.92 12.33 -3.15
N ARG A 111 13.90 12.40 -4.01
CA ARG A 111 14.02 12.81 -5.41
C ARG A 111 12.86 13.68 -5.83
N GLU A 112 13.10 14.55 -6.80
CA GLU A 112 12.08 15.47 -7.34
C GLU A 112 11.08 14.80 -8.30
N ASP A 113 11.37 13.59 -8.80
CA ASP A 113 10.51 12.87 -9.75
C ASP A 113 9.23 12.31 -9.11
N ASP A 114 8.10 12.55 -9.78
CA ASP A 114 6.76 12.14 -9.35
C ASP A 114 6.43 10.67 -9.67
N GLY A 115 7.21 9.98 -10.53
CA GLY A 115 7.08 8.54 -10.79
C GLY A 115 5.63 8.04 -10.95
N SER A 116 5.36 6.78 -10.56
CA SER A 116 3.99 6.28 -10.46
C SER A 116 3.41 6.55 -9.06
N PRO A 117 2.16 7.04 -8.93
CA PRO A 117 1.56 7.34 -7.64
C PRO A 117 1.14 6.06 -6.90
N LEU A 118 1.26 6.08 -5.58
CA LEU A 118 0.88 4.97 -4.70
C LEU A 118 -0.64 4.69 -4.78
N THR A 119 -1.45 5.74 -4.95
CA THR A 119 -2.91 5.65 -5.08
C THR A 119 -3.35 4.71 -6.21
N ALA A 120 -2.61 4.70 -7.32
CA ALA A 120 -2.86 3.82 -8.45
C ALA A 120 -2.42 2.38 -8.17
N ALA A 121 -1.36 2.20 -7.40
CA ALA A 121 -0.80 0.89 -7.05
C ALA A 121 -1.54 0.16 -5.93
N VAL A 122 -2.43 0.84 -5.21
CA VAL A 122 -3.26 0.19 -4.18
C VAL A 122 -3.97 -1.04 -4.76
N PRO A 123 -3.83 -2.22 -4.14
CA PRO A 123 -4.44 -3.45 -4.61
C PRO A 123 -5.97 -3.36 -4.77
N PRO A 124 -6.56 -4.01 -5.79
CA PRO A 124 -8.01 -3.94 -6.05
C PRO A 124 -8.87 -4.68 -5.02
N ASP A 125 -8.28 -5.57 -4.21
CA ASP A 125 -8.91 -6.23 -3.07
C ASP A 125 -9.14 -5.28 -1.89
N ILE A 126 -8.45 -4.14 -1.82
CA ILE A 126 -8.74 -3.07 -0.89
C ILE A 126 -9.89 -2.21 -1.45
N ILE A 127 -11.12 -2.56 -1.06
CA ILE A 127 -12.35 -1.92 -1.53
C ILE A 127 -12.61 -0.62 -0.77
N GLY A 128 -12.74 0.48 -1.51
CA GLY A 128 -13.20 1.78 -1.00
C GLY A 128 -12.84 2.93 -1.95
N ASN A 129 -13.36 4.11 -1.68
CA ASN A 129 -12.95 5.34 -2.35
C ASN A 129 -11.53 5.72 -1.94
N ARG A 130 -10.63 5.88 -2.90
CA ARG A 130 -9.20 6.14 -2.67
C ARG A 130 -8.95 7.64 -2.56
N ILE A 131 -8.44 8.07 -1.43
CA ILE A 131 -8.10 9.47 -1.13
C ILE A 131 -6.58 9.55 -0.98
N GLY A 132 -5.91 10.19 -1.93
CA GLY A 132 -4.47 10.42 -1.85
C GLY A 132 -4.14 11.56 -0.90
N VAL A 133 -3.18 11.34 -0.01
CA VAL A 133 -2.57 12.35 0.86
C VAL A 133 -1.06 12.31 0.60
N LEU A 134 -0.53 13.38 0.03
CA LEU A 134 0.89 13.50 -0.27
C LEU A 134 1.62 14.10 0.94
N LEU A 135 2.59 13.38 1.47
CA LEU A 135 3.61 13.89 2.39
C LEU A 135 4.80 14.34 1.54
N ASP A 136 4.78 15.61 1.14
CA ASP A 136 5.83 16.21 0.32
C ASP A 136 6.94 16.79 1.20
N LEU A 137 8.08 16.12 1.19
CA LEU A 137 9.28 16.48 1.95
C LEU A 137 10.39 16.97 1.02
N ARG A 138 10.08 17.28 -0.24
CA ARG A 138 11.04 17.78 -1.21
C ARG A 138 11.27 19.27 -1.00
N GLN A 139 12.53 19.70 -1.13
CA GLN A 139 12.93 21.09 -0.94
C GLN A 139 13.52 21.72 -2.20
N ARG A 140 13.12 21.22 -3.38
CA ARG A 140 13.55 21.71 -4.71
C ARG A 140 15.07 21.62 -4.92
N LYS A 141 15.74 20.75 -4.16
CA LYS A 141 17.15 20.39 -4.28
C LYS A 141 17.26 18.88 -4.20
N ASP A 142 17.54 18.27 -5.35
CA ASP A 142 17.55 16.82 -5.48
C ASP A 142 18.57 16.19 -4.51
N GLY A 143 18.09 15.24 -3.70
CA GLY A 143 18.91 14.49 -2.75
C GLY A 143 19.47 15.27 -1.55
N VAL A 144 19.09 16.54 -1.35
CA VAL A 144 19.63 17.38 -0.26
C VAL A 144 18.52 18.02 0.56
N ILE A 145 18.57 17.83 1.88
CA ILE A 145 17.69 18.52 2.81
C ILE A 145 18.37 19.81 3.27
N VAL A 146 17.74 20.94 2.99
CA VAL A 146 18.24 22.28 3.31
C VAL A 146 17.76 22.71 4.69
N ASP A 147 16.46 22.54 4.96
CA ASP A 147 15.85 22.90 6.24
C ASP A 147 15.04 21.73 6.81
N PRO A 148 15.64 20.90 7.67
CA PRO A 148 14.94 19.79 8.30
C PRO A 148 13.76 20.23 9.19
N ALA A 149 13.75 21.46 9.71
CA ALA A 149 12.72 21.89 10.65
C ALA A 149 11.38 22.14 9.95
N GLU A 150 11.40 22.68 8.73
CA GLU A 150 10.19 22.84 7.90
C GLU A 150 9.49 21.51 7.63
N LEU A 151 10.27 20.44 7.43
CA LEU A 151 9.77 19.10 7.14
C LEU A 151 8.95 18.49 8.29
N LEU A 152 9.15 18.95 9.52
CA LEU A 152 8.34 18.52 10.67
C LEU A 152 6.88 19.00 10.56
N ASN A 153 6.68 20.20 9.99
CA ASN A 153 5.35 20.77 9.79
C ASN A 153 4.58 19.99 8.71
N GLU A 154 5.27 19.46 7.70
CA GLU A 154 4.65 18.65 6.64
C GLU A 154 4.15 17.31 7.18
N VAL A 155 4.88 16.69 8.12
CA VAL A 155 4.43 15.47 8.80
C VAL A 155 3.18 15.75 9.66
N ASP A 156 3.14 16.86 10.40
CA ASP A 156 1.95 17.25 11.16
C ASP A 156 0.77 17.61 10.26
N GLY A 157 1.00 18.34 9.16
CA GLY A 157 0.00 18.66 8.15
C GLY A 157 -0.63 17.40 7.56
N THR A 158 0.20 16.42 7.22
CA THR A 158 -0.24 15.10 6.73
C THR A 158 -1.08 14.37 7.76
N ARG A 159 -0.65 14.32 9.04
CA ARG A 159 -1.43 13.74 10.14
C ARG A 159 -2.81 14.39 10.24
N ARG A 160 -2.89 15.72 10.20
CA ARG A 160 -4.15 16.47 10.27
C ARG A 160 -5.06 16.15 9.08
N ALA A 161 -4.51 16.10 7.87
CA ALA A 161 -5.25 15.73 6.67
C ALA A 161 -5.84 14.32 6.76
N VAL A 162 -5.05 13.33 7.19
CA VAL A 162 -5.53 11.95 7.40
C VAL A 162 -6.63 11.91 8.45
N GLN A 163 -6.46 12.58 9.60
CA GLN A 163 -7.49 12.64 10.64
C GLN A 163 -8.78 13.28 10.15
N GLN A 164 -8.70 14.33 9.32
CA GLN A 164 -9.88 14.97 8.74
C GLN A 164 -10.64 14.01 7.82
N HIS A 165 -9.93 13.24 6.99
CA HIS A 165 -10.56 12.23 6.12
C HIS A 165 -11.14 11.06 6.92
N SER A 166 -10.46 10.62 7.98
CA SER A 166 -10.91 9.53 8.86
C SER A 166 -12.13 9.87 9.70
N LYS A 167 -12.29 11.13 10.15
CA LYS A 167 -13.42 11.57 10.99
C LYS A 167 -14.78 11.55 10.28
N GLN A 168 -14.78 11.52 8.94
CA GLN A 168 -15.99 11.61 8.13
C GLN A 168 -16.64 10.23 7.86
N GLY A 169 -16.57 9.27 8.79
CA GLY A 169 -17.12 7.92 8.63
C GLY A 169 -16.90 7.03 9.86
N ASP A 170 -17.36 5.78 9.77
CA ASP A 170 -17.07 4.76 10.78
C ASP A 170 -15.58 4.36 10.70
N PRO A 171 -14.83 4.33 11.82
CA PRO A 171 -13.45 3.86 11.85
C PRO A 171 -13.23 2.47 11.21
N GLN A 172 -14.23 1.58 11.25
CA GLN A 172 -14.15 0.25 10.63
C GLN A 172 -14.20 0.28 9.09
N ASP A 173 -14.71 1.37 8.52
CA ASP A 173 -14.79 1.57 7.08
C ASP A 173 -13.60 2.38 6.53
N VAL A 174 -12.62 2.74 7.38
CA VAL A 174 -11.40 3.44 6.98
C VAL A 174 -10.23 2.45 6.94
N THR A 175 -9.56 2.37 5.79
CA THR A 175 -8.27 1.68 5.63
C THR A 175 -7.20 2.71 5.31
N ILE A 176 -6.07 2.64 6.01
CA ILE A 176 -4.91 3.49 5.72
C ILE A 176 -3.88 2.66 4.96
N VAL A 177 -3.36 3.21 3.87
CA VAL A 177 -2.23 2.67 3.12
C VAL A 177 -1.07 3.66 3.26
N TYR A 178 0.13 3.18 3.54
CA TYR A 178 1.35 3.99 3.59
C TYR A 178 2.39 3.43 2.64
N GLY A 179 3.08 4.31 1.92
CA GLY A 179 4.31 4.01 1.19
C GLY A 179 5.16 5.26 1.09
N GLY A 180 6.47 5.12 1.32
CA GLY A 180 7.36 6.27 1.45
C GLY A 180 8.68 6.11 0.72
N LEU A 181 9.12 7.20 0.10
CA LEU A 181 10.46 7.45 -0.41
C LEU A 181 11.03 8.67 0.31
N THR A 182 11.06 8.58 1.63
CA THR A 182 11.38 9.68 2.55
C THR A 182 12.68 9.45 3.30
N PRO A 183 13.33 10.53 3.79
CA PRO A 183 14.48 10.45 4.69
C PRO A 183 14.17 9.62 5.93
N VAL A 184 15.17 8.88 6.42
CA VAL A 184 14.98 7.88 7.50
C VAL A 184 14.38 8.48 8.77
N PRO A 185 14.86 9.63 9.29
CA PRO A 185 14.25 10.23 10.49
C PRO A 185 12.77 10.57 10.32
N LEU A 186 12.37 11.00 9.12
CA LEU A 186 11.00 11.40 8.83
C LEU A 186 10.10 10.20 8.57
N ALA A 187 10.61 9.13 7.98
CA ALA A 187 9.90 7.85 7.89
C ALA A 187 9.59 7.30 9.29
N PHE A 188 10.59 7.32 10.18
CA PHE A 188 10.43 6.88 11.56
C PHE A 188 9.46 7.76 12.35
N LEU A 189 9.58 9.09 12.23
CA LEU A 189 8.65 10.05 12.82
C LEU A 189 7.21 9.81 12.33
N THR A 190 7.03 9.57 11.03
CA THR A 190 5.71 9.26 10.45
C THR A 190 5.15 7.99 11.08
N GLY A 191 6.00 6.97 11.29
CA GLY A 191 5.64 5.77 12.04
C GLY A 191 5.13 6.07 13.45
N ILE A 192 5.88 6.86 14.23
CA ILE A 192 5.46 7.27 15.57
C ILE A 192 4.13 8.02 15.54
N VAL A 193 3.95 8.94 14.60
CA VAL A 193 2.75 9.78 14.50
C VAL A 193 1.50 8.95 14.24
N PHE A 194 1.60 7.91 13.42
CA PHE A 194 0.47 7.04 13.06
C PHE A 194 0.29 5.83 13.99
N ASP A 195 1.30 5.50 14.81
CA ASP A 195 1.26 4.49 15.87
C ASP A 195 0.85 3.08 15.40
N ASP A 196 0.73 2.13 16.32
CA ASP A 196 0.34 0.74 16.04
C ASP A 196 -1.15 0.42 16.28
N GLU A 197 -1.93 1.35 16.84
CA GLU A 197 -3.35 1.16 17.14
C GLU A 197 -4.22 0.92 15.89
N GLY A 198 -3.83 1.51 14.75
CA GLY A 198 -4.54 1.39 13.47
C GLY A 198 -4.00 0.29 12.57
N LYS A 199 -4.89 -0.37 11.80
CA LYS A 199 -4.47 -1.25 10.71
C LYS A 199 -4.01 -0.40 9.52
N ILE A 200 -2.70 -0.34 9.32
CA ILE A 200 -2.06 0.33 8.17
C ILE A 200 -1.50 -0.73 7.24
N VAL A 201 -1.89 -0.69 5.97
CA VAL A 201 -1.27 -1.50 4.91
C VAL A 201 -0.02 -0.77 4.45
N VAL A 202 1.14 -1.41 4.61
CA VAL A 202 2.42 -0.83 4.21
C VAL A 202 2.84 -1.37 2.85
N MET A 203 3.23 -0.47 1.96
CA MET A 203 3.84 -0.75 0.68
C MET A 203 5.21 -0.09 0.62
N ASP A 204 6.12 -0.62 -0.21
CA ASP A 204 7.42 -0.01 -0.44
C ASP A 204 7.72 0.01 -1.94
N TRP A 205 8.66 0.86 -2.37
CA TRP A 205 9.05 1.00 -3.75
C TRP A 205 10.07 -0.06 -4.13
N ASP A 206 9.68 -0.98 -5.02
CA ASP A 206 10.57 -1.98 -5.59
C ASP A 206 11.38 -1.34 -6.72
N ARG A 207 12.65 -1.00 -6.42
CA ARG A 207 13.57 -0.38 -7.38
C ARG A 207 13.86 -1.24 -8.60
N THR A 208 13.75 -2.56 -8.47
CA THR A 208 13.98 -3.49 -9.60
C THR A 208 12.78 -3.53 -10.52
N ARG A 209 11.57 -3.37 -9.97
CA ARG A 209 10.31 -3.35 -10.74
C ARG A 209 9.85 -1.95 -11.13
N GLU A 210 10.49 -0.92 -10.59
CA GLU A 210 10.10 0.48 -10.72
C GLU A 210 8.62 0.71 -10.39
N ALA A 211 8.14 0.04 -9.34
CA ALA A 211 6.75 0.04 -8.94
C ALA A 211 6.58 -0.13 -7.43
N TRP A 212 5.50 0.44 -6.90
CA TRP A 212 5.04 0.15 -5.54
C TRP A 212 4.66 -1.32 -5.40
N ARG A 213 5.09 -1.92 -4.31
CA ARG A 213 4.90 -3.34 -4.03
C ARG A 213 4.41 -3.57 -2.60
N ASN A 214 3.51 -4.52 -2.43
CA ASN A 214 3.07 -5.01 -1.13
C ASN A 214 4.18 -5.77 -0.39
N LEU A 215 4.07 -5.83 0.93
CA LEU A 215 4.90 -6.69 1.77
C LEU A 215 4.34 -8.12 1.85
N ASP A 216 4.24 -8.77 0.69
CA ASP A 216 3.55 -10.06 0.46
C ASP A 216 4.44 -11.30 0.44
N SER A 217 5.75 -11.14 0.64
CA SER A 217 6.68 -12.26 0.64
C SER A 217 6.61 -13.06 1.94
N VAL A 218 7.02 -14.33 1.85
CA VAL A 218 7.15 -15.21 3.01
C VAL A 218 8.28 -14.70 3.91
N ASP A 219 8.10 -14.82 5.22
CA ASP A 219 9.15 -14.53 6.19
C ASP A 219 10.30 -15.53 6.03
N ASP A 220 11.51 -15.02 5.82
CA ASP A 220 12.72 -15.82 5.65
C ASP A 220 13.34 -16.26 6.98
N GLY A 221 12.74 -15.87 8.11
CA GLY A 221 13.19 -16.24 9.44
C GLY A 221 14.43 -15.48 9.92
N GLN A 222 14.99 -14.57 9.11
CA GLN A 222 16.14 -13.77 9.54
C GLN A 222 15.73 -12.72 10.56
N ARG A 223 16.59 -12.51 11.56
CA ARG A 223 16.36 -11.67 12.73
C ARG A 223 17.61 -10.87 13.06
N PHE A 224 17.44 -9.76 13.78
CA PHE A 224 18.57 -8.97 14.24
C PHE A 224 19.43 -9.79 15.22
N GLN A 225 20.73 -9.74 14.99
CA GLN A 225 21.76 -10.09 15.96
C GLN A 225 22.02 -8.87 16.85
N MET A 226 22.06 -9.09 18.16
CA MET A 226 22.21 -8.05 19.17
C MET A 226 23.63 -8.07 19.73
N GLU A 227 24.34 -6.96 19.65
CA GLU A 227 25.74 -6.85 20.11
C GLU A 227 25.95 -5.54 20.88
N GLY A 228 26.89 -5.54 21.85
CA GLY A 228 27.32 -4.33 22.54
C GLY A 228 26.43 -3.84 23.69
N PHE A 229 25.31 -4.51 23.96
CA PHE A 229 24.39 -4.16 25.06
C PHE A 229 25.03 -4.36 26.44
N GLU A 230 25.98 -5.27 26.55
CA GLU A 230 26.81 -5.56 27.71
C GLU A 230 27.78 -4.42 28.05
N TYR A 231 28.24 -3.66 27.04
CA TYR A 231 29.22 -2.58 27.21
C TYR A 231 28.61 -1.20 27.49
N VAL A 232 27.28 -1.09 27.48
CA VAL A 232 26.57 0.17 27.78
C VAL A 232 26.82 0.66 29.22
N GLY A 233 27.05 -0.26 30.16
CA GLY A 233 27.34 0.09 31.56
C GLY A 233 26.24 0.94 32.19
N THR A 234 26.62 2.07 32.80
CA THR A 234 25.71 3.06 33.43
C THR A 234 25.52 4.32 32.58
N ALA A 235 25.81 4.26 31.28
CA ALA A 235 25.69 5.41 30.39
C ALA A 235 24.23 5.86 30.27
N LYS A 236 24.01 7.17 30.31
CA LYS A 236 22.69 7.79 30.14
C LYS A 236 22.29 7.94 28.68
N GLU A 237 23.27 7.98 27.79
CA GLU A 237 23.10 8.12 26.36
C GLU A 237 23.84 7.00 25.65
N VAL A 238 23.22 6.46 24.59
CA VAL A 238 23.77 5.34 23.82
C VAL A 238 23.45 5.52 22.35
N VAL A 239 24.37 5.09 21.49
CA VAL A 239 24.08 4.94 20.06
C VAL A 239 23.49 3.55 19.84
N LEU A 240 22.28 3.49 19.29
CA LEU A 240 21.71 2.24 18.77
C LEU A 240 21.86 2.24 17.26
N ALA A 241 22.77 1.40 16.75
CA ALA A 241 23.04 1.27 15.32
C ALA A 241 22.30 0.07 14.73
N VAL A 242 21.38 0.32 13.80
CA VAL A 242 20.55 -0.70 13.15
C VAL A 242 20.96 -0.86 11.70
N SER A 243 21.51 -2.04 11.38
CA SER A 243 21.92 -2.43 10.03
C SER A 243 20.92 -3.44 9.48
N ALA A 244 19.95 -2.96 8.70
CA ALA A 244 18.93 -3.81 8.07
C ALA A 244 19.12 -3.91 6.55
N SER A 245 19.56 -2.85 5.88
CA SER A 245 19.82 -2.84 4.43
C SER A 245 21.25 -2.46 4.06
N TYR A 246 21.95 -1.75 4.94
CA TYR A 246 23.37 -1.44 4.78
C TYR A 246 24.06 -1.54 6.13
N GLN A 247 25.36 -1.79 6.09
CA GLN A 247 26.18 -1.85 7.30
C GLN A 247 26.39 -0.43 7.84
N VAL A 248 25.99 -0.21 9.10
CA VAL A 248 26.37 0.99 9.84
C VAL A 248 27.80 0.78 10.36
N ARG A 249 28.76 1.53 9.80
CA ARG A 249 30.19 1.38 10.08
C ARG A 249 30.63 2.20 11.29
N ASP A 250 31.59 1.67 12.05
CA ASP A 250 32.14 2.35 13.24
C ASP A 250 32.79 3.68 12.90
N GLU A 251 33.49 3.80 11.77
CA GLU A 251 34.15 5.06 11.38
C GLU A 251 33.11 6.17 11.15
N ASN A 252 31.93 5.82 10.64
CA ASN A 252 30.86 6.77 10.45
C ASN A 252 30.25 7.20 11.79
N ILE A 253 30.07 6.27 12.73
CA ILE A 253 29.56 6.59 14.07
C ILE A 253 30.56 7.49 14.80
N ALA A 254 31.84 7.12 14.82
CA ALA A 254 32.92 7.83 15.50
C ALA A 254 33.16 9.25 14.93
N SER A 255 32.76 9.52 13.69
CA SER A 255 32.79 10.89 13.14
C SER A 255 31.86 11.86 13.86
N THR A 256 30.87 11.34 14.61
CA THR A 256 29.78 12.14 15.17
C THR A 256 29.57 11.90 16.67
N PHE A 257 29.79 10.68 17.16
CA PHE A 257 29.49 10.30 18.54
C PHE A 257 30.71 9.71 19.24
N ASP A 258 30.88 10.08 20.51
CA ASP A 258 31.78 9.44 21.47
C ASP A 258 30.93 8.83 22.61
N LEU A 259 30.14 7.82 22.26
CA LEU A 259 29.16 7.16 23.13
C LEU A 259 29.27 5.64 22.99
N PRO A 260 28.86 4.86 24.01
CA PRO A 260 28.72 3.42 23.86
C PRO A 260 27.76 3.07 22.70
N VAL A 261 28.09 2.00 21.97
CA VAL A 261 27.34 1.57 20.79
C VAL A 261 26.73 0.19 21.03
N ALA A 262 25.40 0.11 20.95
CA ALA A 262 24.66 -1.13 20.84
C ALA A 262 24.22 -1.34 19.38
N ARG A 263 24.19 -2.59 18.91
CA ARG A 263 23.97 -2.93 17.50
C ARG A 263 22.84 -3.92 17.31
N LEU A 264 22.03 -3.67 16.29
CA LEU A 264 21.07 -4.62 15.72
C LEU A 264 21.46 -4.85 14.26
N THR A 265 21.96 -6.03 13.92
CA THR A 265 22.48 -6.32 12.58
C THR A 265 21.77 -7.52 11.97
N LEU A 266 21.24 -7.37 10.75
CA LEU A 266 20.76 -8.52 9.99
C LEU A 266 21.95 -9.29 9.40
N PRO A 267 21.94 -10.63 9.43
CA PRO A 267 23.01 -11.45 8.85
C PRO A 267 23.20 -11.23 7.35
N ASP A 268 22.10 -10.97 6.63
CA ASP A 268 22.10 -10.69 5.20
C ASP A 268 21.47 -9.33 4.89
N LEU A 269 22.33 -8.37 4.59
CA LEU A 269 21.98 -6.99 4.26
C LEU A 269 21.54 -6.82 2.79
N ASN A 270 21.75 -7.82 1.93
CA ASN A 270 21.31 -7.78 0.54
C ASN A 270 19.83 -8.19 0.40
N SER A 271 19.23 -8.73 1.46
CA SER A 271 17.83 -9.11 1.47
C SER A 271 16.93 -7.87 1.45
N SER A 272 15.98 -7.84 0.51
CA SER A 272 14.89 -6.87 0.55
C SER A 272 13.79 -7.38 1.49
N HIS A 273 13.28 -6.53 2.37
CA HIS A 273 12.37 -6.90 3.46
C HIS A 273 10.90 -6.93 3.02
N TRP A 274 10.59 -7.69 1.97
CA TRP A 274 9.26 -7.74 1.35
C TRP A 274 8.19 -8.53 2.14
N SER A 275 8.44 -8.89 3.40
CA SER A 275 7.49 -9.66 4.22
C SER A 275 6.98 -8.83 5.39
N GLN A 276 5.66 -8.66 5.49
CA GLN A 276 5.04 -8.00 6.64
C GLN A 276 5.34 -8.76 7.95
N ALA A 277 5.34 -10.09 7.90
CA ALA A 277 5.64 -10.92 9.07
C ALA A 277 7.09 -10.73 9.53
N LYS A 278 8.06 -10.70 8.61
CA LYS A 278 9.46 -10.37 8.92
C LYS A 278 9.56 -8.97 9.56
N GLN A 279 8.99 -7.94 8.93
CA GLN A 279 9.05 -6.58 9.46
C GLN A 279 8.40 -6.44 10.84
N ASN A 280 7.30 -7.14 11.11
CA ASN A 280 6.68 -7.18 12.44
C ASN A 280 7.60 -7.82 13.48
N ALA A 281 8.28 -8.92 13.13
CA ALA A 281 9.22 -9.57 14.03
C ALA A 281 10.45 -8.70 14.30
N LEU A 282 10.98 -8.02 13.28
CA LEU A 282 12.08 -7.06 13.42
C LEU A 282 11.69 -5.87 14.29
N ALA A 283 10.48 -5.32 14.11
CA ALA A 283 9.94 -4.27 14.98
C ALA A 283 9.78 -4.73 16.43
N GLY A 284 9.38 -5.99 16.65
CA GLY A 284 9.38 -6.62 17.97
C GLY A 284 10.77 -6.67 18.60
N GLN A 285 11.79 -7.15 17.87
CA GLN A 285 13.16 -7.18 18.38
C GLN A 285 13.73 -5.79 18.67
N PHE A 286 13.41 -4.81 17.83
CA PHE A 286 13.79 -3.42 18.05
C PHE A 286 13.16 -2.83 19.32
N LEU A 287 11.88 -3.11 19.57
CA LEU A 287 11.21 -2.74 20.82
C LEU A 287 11.89 -3.38 22.03
N GLU A 288 12.21 -4.68 21.96
CA GLU A 288 12.91 -5.37 23.06
C GLU A 288 14.32 -4.80 23.29
N ALA A 289 15.03 -4.42 22.23
CA ALA A 289 16.31 -3.72 22.35
C ALA A 289 16.17 -2.37 23.07
N ALA A 290 15.16 -1.58 22.74
CA ALA A 290 14.90 -0.30 23.42
C ALA A 290 14.56 -0.52 24.91
N LYS A 291 13.78 -1.56 25.25
CA LYS A 291 13.49 -1.93 26.64
C LYS A 291 14.74 -2.38 27.40
N LEU A 292 15.63 -3.13 26.76
CA LEU A 292 16.89 -3.55 27.38
C LEU A 292 17.79 -2.36 27.72
N LEU A 293 17.79 -1.32 26.87
CA LEU A 293 18.51 -0.07 27.14
C LEU A 293 17.86 0.72 28.27
N GLU A 294 16.53 0.83 28.28
CA GLU A 294 15.76 1.45 29.37
C GLU A 294 16.05 0.78 30.72
N ALA A 295 16.02 -0.55 30.78
CA ALA A 295 16.30 -1.31 31.99
C ALA A 295 17.75 -1.12 32.51
N LYS A 296 18.66 -0.65 31.66
CA LYS A 296 20.04 -0.27 32.03
C LYS A 296 20.16 1.19 32.49
N GLY A 297 19.06 1.94 32.51
CA GLY A 297 19.01 3.34 32.93
C GLY A 297 19.39 4.34 31.84
N VAL A 298 19.36 3.92 30.56
CA VAL A 298 19.53 4.81 29.41
C VAL A 298 18.33 5.75 29.31
N GLU A 299 18.60 7.04 29.19
CA GLU A 299 17.59 8.10 29.07
C GLU A 299 17.42 8.56 27.62
N THR A 300 18.48 8.48 26.80
CA THR A 300 18.43 8.87 25.37
C THR A 300 19.11 7.84 24.47
N ILE A 301 18.40 7.46 23.41
CA ILE A 301 18.88 6.62 22.33
C ILE A 301 19.15 7.51 21.11
N HIS A 302 20.42 7.56 20.68
CA HIS A 302 20.83 8.10 19.38
C HIS A 302 20.69 6.98 18.35
N LEU A 303 19.57 6.97 17.64
CA LEU A 303 19.23 5.92 16.69
C LEU A 303 19.85 6.25 15.32
N ILE A 304 20.70 5.34 14.86
CA ILE A 304 21.23 5.32 13.51
C ILE A 304 20.60 4.13 12.79
N LEU A 305 19.90 4.38 11.69
CA LEU A 305 19.11 3.36 11.02
C LEU A 305 19.42 3.31 9.53
N ALA A 306 19.99 2.19 9.10
CA ALA A 306 20.17 1.85 7.69
C ALA A 306 19.15 0.78 7.28
N ALA A 307 17.99 1.22 6.79
CA ALA A 307 16.89 0.33 6.44
C ALA A 307 16.06 0.85 5.25
N GLN A 308 15.27 -0.05 4.66
CA GLN A 308 14.20 0.32 3.72
C GLN A 308 13.14 1.19 4.42
N ASN A 309 12.42 2.02 3.65
CA ASN A 309 11.50 3.01 4.22
C ASN A 309 10.37 2.35 4.99
N SER A 310 9.80 1.25 4.47
CA SER A 310 8.75 0.50 5.18
C SER A 310 9.24 -0.05 6.52
N VAL A 311 10.51 -0.49 6.60
CA VAL A 311 11.10 -0.99 7.84
C VAL A 311 11.23 0.16 8.84
N ALA A 312 11.82 1.29 8.43
CA ALA A 312 11.95 2.47 9.30
C ALA A 312 10.60 2.97 9.83
N PHE A 313 9.59 3.03 8.97
CA PHE A 313 8.22 3.34 9.35
C PHE A 313 7.67 2.35 10.38
N ASN A 314 7.77 1.04 10.14
CA ASN A 314 7.25 0.02 11.05
C ASN A 314 8.01 -0.05 12.39
N LEU A 315 9.32 0.23 12.41
CA LEU A 315 10.07 0.39 13.66
C LEU A 315 9.55 1.58 14.47
N GLY A 316 9.31 2.72 13.81
CA GLY A 316 8.75 3.91 14.44
C GLY A 316 7.36 3.69 15.02
N ARG A 317 6.49 2.97 14.29
CA ARG A 317 5.15 2.60 14.78
C ARG A 317 5.16 1.79 16.07
N ARG A 318 6.22 1.00 16.29
CA ARG A 318 6.33 0.12 17.45
C ARG A 318 7.05 0.77 18.63
N TYR A 319 7.49 2.02 18.48
CA TYR A 319 8.18 2.75 19.53
C TYR A 319 7.17 3.31 20.53
N ASP A 320 7.11 2.71 21.71
CA ASP A 320 6.23 3.14 22.80
C ASP A 320 6.61 4.56 23.26
N LYS A 321 5.64 5.48 23.15
CA LYS A 321 5.83 6.91 23.42
C LYS A 321 5.95 7.28 24.90
N ARG A 322 5.59 6.36 25.80
CA ARG A 322 5.40 6.64 27.23
C ARG A 322 6.54 6.13 28.08
N ASN A 323 7.00 4.92 27.78
CA ASN A 323 7.86 4.15 28.68
C ASN A 323 9.29 4.01 28.15
N LEU A 324 9.50 4.10 26.84
CA LEU A 324 10.84 3.99 26.28
C LEU A 324 11.67 5.27 26.50
N PRO A 325 13.00 5.19 26.37
CA PRO A 325 13.88 6.34 26.44
C PRO A 325 13.54 7.37 25.36
N ARG A 326 14.08 8.58 25.48
CA ARG A 326 14.05 9.55 24.38
C ARG A 326 14.74 8.96 23.15
N ALA A 327 14.21 9.24 21.97
CA ALA A 327 14.83 8.82 20.72
C ALA A 327 15.18 10.03 19.84
N ILE A 328 16.42 10.07 19.37
CA ILE A 328 16.86 10.99 18.32
C ILE A 328 17.29 10.15 17.12
N VAL A 329 16.59 10.27 15.99
CA VAL A 329 16.88 9.48 14.79
C VAL A 329 17.66 10.32 13.81
N TYR A 330 18.85 9.87 13.43
CA TYR A 330 19.79 10.66 12.66
C TYR A 330 19.72 10.39 11.16
N GLN A 331 19.92 11.46 10.37
CA GLN A 331 20.10 11.37 8.94
C GLN A 331 21.57 11.09 8.61
N TYR A 332 21.82 10.11 7.77
CA TYR A 332 23.15 9.87 7.22
C TYR A 332 23.44 10.80 6.03
N GLU A 333 24.60 11.44 6.03
CA GLU A 333 25.07 12.30 4.94
C GLU A 333 26.51 11.95 4.54
N ALA A 334 26.66 11.28 3.39
CA ALA A 334 27.95 10.79 2.89
C ALA A 334 28.93 11.90 2.48
N SER A 335 28.46 13.11 2.23
CA SER A 335 29.28 14.27 1.87
C SER A 335 29.66 15.14 3.07
N SER A 336 29.08 14.91 4.24
CA SER A 336 29.34 15.69 5.44
C SER A 336 30.55 15.14 6.21
N GLU A 337 31.30 16.02 6.89
CA GLU A 337 32.41 15.65 7.77
C GLU A 337 31.92 14.79 8.94
N LYS A 338 30.91 15.29 9.66
CA LYS A 338 30.10 14.47 10.57
C LYS A 338 29.09 13.69 9.75
N ARG A 339 29.16 12.36 9.77
CA ARG A 339 28.27 11.51 8.96
C ARG A 339 26.81 11.56 9.39
N TYR A 340 26.52 12.05 10.59
CA TYR A 340 25.17 12.20 11.14
C TYR A 340 24.90 13.63 11.60
N PRO A 341 24.94 14.63 10.69
CA PRO A 341 25.02 16.06 11.05
C PRO A 341 23.76 16.59 11.78
N TRP A 342 22.63 15.91 11.60
CA TRP A 342 21.37 16.24 12.27
C TRP A 342 20.48 15.00 12.42
N GLY A 343 19.51 15.12 13.32
CA GLY A 343 18.47 14.13 13.54
C GLY A 343 17.16 14.74 14.02
N VAL A 344 16.13 13.93 14.07
CA VAL A 344 14.81 14.31 14.60
C VAL A 344 14.67 13.73 16.00
N ARG A 345 14.49 14.60 16.98
CA ARG A 345 14.05 14.21 18.32
C ARG A 345 12.57 13.88 18.26
N MET A 346 12.25 12.65 18.64
CA MET A 346 10.91 12.10 18.51
C MET A 346 9.99 12.63 19.63
N PRO A 347 8.68 12.84 19.35
CA PRO A 347 7.70 13.29 20.33
C PRO A 347 7.30 12.13 21.25
N VAL A 348 8.25 11.73 22.11
CA VAL A 348 8.15 10.61 23.05
C VAL A 348 8.66 11.03 24.42
N HIS A 349 8.37 10.25 25.45
CA HIS A 349 8.88 10.45 26.80
C HIS A 349 8.59 11.87 27.35
N GLY A 350 7.32 12.30 27.23
CA GLY A 350 6.85 13.62 27.69
C GLY A 350 7.05 14.76 26.69
N GLU A 351 7.77 14.53 25.57
CA GLU A 351 7.87 15.51 24.49
C GLU A 351 6.65 15.42 23.56
N THR A 352 5.99 16.54 23.32
CA THR A 352 4.76 16.60 22.53
C THR A 352 4.99 16.97 21.07
N ILE A 353 6.12 17.62 20.76
CA ILE A 353 6.42 18.18 19.44
C ILE A 353 7.81 17.68 19.02
N PRO A 354 7.95 17.11 17.81
CA PRO A 354 9.27 16.76 17.28
C PRO A 354 10.15 18.01 17.11
N SER A 355 11.46 17.85 17.23
CA SER A 355 12.40 18.94 17.03
C SER A 355 13.69 18.46 16.37
N ILE A 356 14.45 19.38 15.75
CA ILE A 356 15.73 19.04 15.12
C ILE A 356 16.85 19.08 16.17
N ALA A 357 17.61 17.99 16.25
CA ALA A 357 18.86 17.90 16.98
C ALA A 357 20.02 18.02 15.99
N ARG A 358 21.03 18.84 16.29
CA ARG A 358 22.28 18.93 15.52
C ARG A 358 23.39 18.23 16.30
N SER A 359 24.30 17.58 15.57
CA SER A 359 25.41 16.82 16.16
C SER A 359 26.70 17.61 16.25
#